data_AF-A0AB34XVM1-F1
#
_entry.id   AF-A0AB34XVM1-F1
#
_cell.length_a   1.000
_cell.length_b   1.000
_cell.length_c   1.000
_cell.angle_alpha   90.00
_cell.angle_beta   90.00
_cell.angle_gamma   90.00
#
_symmetry.space_group_name_H-M   'P 1'
#
loop_
_entity.id
_entity.type
_entity.pdbx_description
1 polymer ?
#
loop_
_entity_poly.entity_id
_entity_poly.type
_entity_poly.pdbx_seq_one_letter_code
_entity_poly.pdbx_strand_id
1 'polypeptide(L)' 'MADGVDLSWVTSHTIRKTVATQVYRSSDLKGASQQLGHSEVGVTSKHYIEHENRGPADVVGVLDAFIARTQSVA' A
#
# COMPACT_ATOMS: atom_id res chain seq x y z
N MET A 1 17.78 8.50 21.89
CA MET A 1 16.72 7.52 21.56
C MET A 1 15.49 8.33 21.14
N ALA A 2 14.53 7.76 20.42
CA ALA A 2 13.36 8.51 19.95
C ALA A 2 12.45 8.88 21.13
N ASP A 3 12.81 9.92 21.87
CA ASP A 3 12.09 10.32 23.07
C ASP A 3 10.84 11.09 22.62
N GLY A 4 9.68 10.43 22.71
CA GLY A 4 8.36 11.01 22.41
C GLY A 4 7.55 10.38 21.27
N VAL A 5 8.05 9.36 20.57
CA VAL A 5 7.27 8.65 19.54
C VAL A 5 6.57 7.45 20.17
N ASP A 6 5.24 7.42 20.10
CA ASP A 6 4.47 6.22 20.43
C ASP A 6 4.68 5.16 19.35
N LEU A 7 5.37 4.08 19.74
CA LEU A 7 5.65 2.91 18.91
C LEU A 7 4.84 1.68 19.33
N SER A 8 3.79 1.85 20.14
CA SER A 8 2.93 0.74 20.59
C SER A 8 2.28 -0.04 19.44
N TRP A 9 2.10 0.61 18.28
CA TRP A 9 1.59 0.01 17.06
C TRP A 9 2.65 -0.82 16.31
N VAL A 10 3.93 -0.65 16.61
CA VAL A 10 5.02 -1.38 15.95
C VAL A 10 5.04 -2.81 16.47
N THR A 11 4.74 -3.72 15.56
CA THR A 11 4.82 -5.16 15.78
C THR A 11 5.68 -5.81 14.72
N SER A 12 6.12 -7.05 14.95
CA SER A 12 6.79 -7.85 13.94
C SER A 12 5.98 -7.97 12.64
N HIS A 13 4.65 -7.87 12.71
CA HIS A 13 3.79 -7.85 11.53
C HIS A 13 3.93 -6.54 10.74
N THR A 14 3.90 -5.37 11.41
CA THR A 14 4.08 -4.07 10.74
C THR A 14 5.46 -3.91 10.11
N ILE A 15 6.50 -4.47 10.73
CA ILE A 15 7.86 -4.49 10.15
C ILE A 15 7.88 -5.37 8.89
N ARG A 16 7.33 -6.59 8.95
CA ARG A 16 7.25 -7.48 7.77
C ARG A 16 6.45 -6.85 6.64
N LYS A 17 5.35 -6.17 6.95
CA LYS A 17 4.53 -5.47 5.96
C LYS A 17 5.33 -4.35 5.28
N THR A 18 6.09 -3.58 6.06
CA THR A 18 6.97 -2.52 5.52
C THR A 18 8.03 -3.10 4.59
N VAL A 19 8.73 -4.16 5.02
CA VAL A 19 9.77 -4.82 4.20
C VAL A 19 9.18 -5.38 2.91
N ALA A 20 8.11 -6.17 2.99
CA ALA A 20 7.50 -6.79 1.81
C ALA A 20 6.95 -5.77 0.83
N THR A 21 6.36 -4.67 1.31
CA THR A 21 5.90 -3.56 0.46
C THR A 21 7.05 -2.94 -0.32
N GLN A 22 8.21 -2.68 0.32
CA GLN A 22 9.35 -2.08 -0.36
C GLN A 22 10.02 -3.03 -1.37
N VAL A 23 10.09 -4.34 -1.06
CA VAL A 23 10.55 -5.33 -2.03
C VAL A 23 9.59 -5.45 -3.20
N TYR A 24 8.28 -5.44 -2.95
CA TYR A 24 7.26 -5.47 -4.01
C TYR A 24 7.37 -4.26 -4.95
N ARG A 25 7.51 -3.05 -4.40
CA ARG A 25 7.66 -1.82 -5.17
C ARG A 25 8.95 -1.76 -6.00
N SER A 26 10.03 -2.39 -5.53
CA SER A 26 11.34 -2.35 -6.20
C SER A 26 11.60 -3.53 -7.15
N SER A 27 10.88 -4.64 -6.97
CA SER A 27 11.05 -5.87 -7.75
C SER A 27 9.69 -6.41 -8.17
N ASP A 28 9.14 -7.36 -7.42
CA ASP A 28 7.85 -7.97 -7.70
C ASP A 28 7.27 -8.66 -6.46
N LEU A 29 6.06 -9.19 -6.60
CA LEU A 29 5.35 -9.87 -5.52
C LEU A 29 5.97 -11.22 -5.14
N LYS A 30 6.64 -11.89 -6.09
CA LYS A 30 7.28 -13.19 -5.86
C LYS A 30 8.52 -13.02 -4.98
N GLY A 31 9.35 -12.02 -5.25
CA GLY A 31 10.51 -11.64 -4.45
C GLY A 31 10.10 -11.22 -3.04
N ALA A 32 9.02 -10.43 -2.91
CA ALA A 32 8.46 -10.10 -1.59
C ALA A 32 8.01 -11.36 -0.83
N SER A 33 7.40 -12.34 -1.50
CA SER A 33 6.99 -13.61 -0.89
C SER A 33 8.18 -14.46 -0.45
N GLN A 34 9.23 -14.53 -1.27
CA GLN A 34 10.46 -15.24 -0.96
C GLN A 34 11.21 -14.60 0.21
N GLN A 35 11.26 -13.26 0.27
CA GLN A 35 11.85 -12.52 1.38
C GLN A 35 11.20 -12.85 2.73
N LEU A 36 9.89 -13.13 2.73
CA LEU A 36 9.15 -13.53 3.93
C LEU A 36 9.12 -15.05 4.17
N GLY A 37 9.65 -15.85 3.23
CA GLY A 37 9.64 -17.30 3.32
C GLY A 37 8.25 -17.94 3.16
N HIS A 38 7.31 -17.26 2.49
CA HIS A 38 5.97 -17.81 2.25
C HIS A 38 5.96 -18.74 1.02
N SER A 39 5.37 -19.92 1.19
CA SER A 39 5.14 -20.91 0.12
C SER A 39 4.11 -20.43 -0.91
N GLU A 40 3.15 -19.61 -0.49
CA GLU A 40 2.09 -19.08 -1.33
C GLU A 40 2.15 -17.56 -1.41
N VAL A 41 2.25 -17.06 -2.65
CA VAL A 41 2.34 -15.62 -2.95
C VAL A 41 1.09 -14.86 -2.49
N GLY A 42 -0.07 -15.55 -2.46
CA GLY A 42 -1.34 -14.99 -2.01
C GLY A 42 -1.30 -14.48 -0.57
N VAL A 43 -0.61 -15.20 0.33
CA VAL A 43 -0.45 -14.78 1.74
C VAL A 43 0.28 -13.44 1.83
N THR A 44 1.36 -13.29 1.06
CA THR A 44 2.12 -12.03 1.00
C THR A 44 1.27 -10.89 0.48
N SER A 45 0.59 -11.08 -0.67
CA SER A 45 -0.25 -10.04 -1.28
C SER A 45 -1.35 -9.53 -0.34
N LYS A 46 -2.01 -10.43 0.36
CA LYS A 46 -3.18 -10.12 1.19
C LYS A 46 -2.82 -9.48 2.53
N HIS A 47 -1.71 -9.89 3.14
CA HIS A 47 -1.41 -9.56 4.54
C HIS A 47 -0.21 -8.63 4.71
N TYR A 48 0.72 -8.61 3.76
CA TYR A 48 2.03 -7.97 3.94
C TYR A 48 2.35 -6.92 2.87
N ILE A 49 1.49 -6.71 1.88
CA ILE A 49 1.62 -5.59 0.95
C ILE A 49 0.70 -4.45 1.38
N GLU A 50 1.24 -3.22 1.38
CA GLU A 50 0.44 -2.01 1.53
C GLU A 50 -0.47 -1.83 0.31
N HIS A 51 -1.77 -1.64 0.55
CA HIS A 51 -2.71 -1.31 -0.51
C HIS A 51 -2.71 0.20 -0.70
N GLU A 52 -2.29 0.67 -1.87
CA GLU A 52 -2.41 2.08 -2.22
C GLU A 52 -3.87 2.38 -2.58
N ASN A 53 -4.49 3.33 -1.87
CA ASN A 53 -5.80 3.88 -2.24
C ASN A 53 -5.66 4.89 -3.40
N ARG A 54 -4.90 4.52 -4.43
CA ARG A 54 -4.70 5.31 -5.64
C ARG A 54 -5.31 4.55 -6.81
N GLY A 55 -6.38 5.11 -7.37
CA GLY A 55 -6.94 4.60 -8.62
C GLY A 55 -6.00 4.86 -9.80
N PRO A 56 -6.22 4.18 -10.95
CA PRO A 56 -5.52 4.50 -12.20
C PRO A 56 -5.66 5.99 -12.54
N ALA A 57 -4.56 6.63 -12.94
CA ALA A 57 -4.53 8.08 -13.16
C ALA A 57 -5.57 8.56 -14.20
N ASP A 58 -5.85 7.73 -15.21
CA ASP A 58 -6.88 7.92 -16.22
C ASP A 58 -8.30 7.89 -15.65
N VAL A 59 -8.53 7.12 -14.59
CA VAL A 59 -9.86 7.00 -13.95
C VAL A 59 -10.06 8.09 -12.89
N VAL A 60 -9.00 8.53 -12.21
CA VAL A 60 -9.09 9.58 -11.16
C VAL A 60 -9.67 10.88 -11.72
N GLY A 61 -9.32 11.26 -12.95
CA GLY A 61 -9.81 12.50 -13.58
C GLY A 61 -11.33 12.51 -13.88
N VAL A 62 -12.00 11.34 -13.87
CA VAL A 62 -13.46 11.25 -14.07
C VAL A 62 -14.22 11.94 -12.95
N LEU A 63 -13.75 11.79 -11.69
CA LEU A 63 -14.39 12.41 -10.54
C LEU A 63 -14.17 13.93 -10.53
N ASP A 64 -12.97 14.38 -10.88
CA ASP A 64 -12.66 15.80 -11.00
C ASP A 64 -13.57 16.48 -12.05
N ALA A 65 -13.74 15.85 -13.22
CA ALA A 65 -14.65 16.33 -14.26
C ALA A 65 -16.13 16.33 -13.82
N PHE A 66 -16.53 15.36 -13.00
CA PHE A 66 -17.89 15.32 -12.42
C PHE A 66 -18.13 16.49 -11.46
N ILE A 67 -17.18 16.77 -10.56
CA ILE A 67 -17.26 17.85 -9.59
C ILE A 67 -17.31 19.21 -10.30
N ALA A 68 -16.41 19.43 -11.27
CA ALA A 68 -16.33 20.68 -12.03
C ALA A 68 -17.65 21.00 -12.77
N ARG A 69 -18.26 20.00 -13.43
CA ARG A 69 -19.56 20.16 -14.09
C ARG A 69 -20.67 20.53 -13.11
N THR A 70 -20.66 19.97 -11.90
CA THR A 70 -21.69 20.23 -10.90
C THR A 70 -21.60 21.65 -10.34
N GLN A 71 -20.37 22.17 -10.16
CA GLN A 71 -20.14 23.54 -9.70
C GLN A 71 -20.50 24.60 -10.73
N SER A 72 -20.43 24.29 -12.03
CA SER A 72 -20.79 25.23 -13.10
C SER A 72 -22.30 25.43 -13.28
N VAL A 73 -23.14 24.62 -12.60
CA VAL A 73 -24.61 24.65 -12.72
C VAL A 73 -25.28 25.25 -11.48
N ALA A 74 -24.50 25.63 -10.47
CA ALA A 74 -24.92 26.34 -9.27
C ALA A 74 -24.58 27.83 -9.37
#